data_AF-A0A1V6PVR6-F1
#
_entry.id   AF-A0A1V6PVR6-F1
#
_cell.length_a   1.000
_cell.length_b   1.000
_cell.length_c   1.000
_cell.angle_alpha   90.00
_cell.angle_beta   90.00
_cell.angle_gamma   90.00
#
_symmetry.space_group_name_H-M   'P 1'
#
loop_
_entity.id
_entity.type
_entity.pdbx_description
1 polymer ?
#
loop_
_entity_poly.entity_id
_entity_poly.type
_entity_poly.pdbx_seq_one_letter_code
_entity_poly.pdbx_strand_id
1 'polypeptide(L)'
;MHQQPVIDQPPGLVEKFDDELYLNDRLRSMGNAFTLPKSWEVKATNDPDSLYAFIKENIPTYPIVGKPVRGRGSHGVKATITAMSPYPESCGYWAMAPVMRFNHDNGIAPYNETVAVTDNSRVISNELADDPAYGMIIRQCERVASLIKATAPIRIDIRRFRPEAGEFAIFDVNMKPNMIGPGRPARKDQASSTAMAATACGWDYTRLLQEILKGASALETFRQYQSPFKYRLFTHCSRYIIALSKA
;
A
#
# COMPACT_ATOMS: atom_id res chain seq x y z
N MET A 1 34.14 -8.01 12.72
CA MET A 1 32.73 -7.98 13.15
C MET A 1 31.88 -8.55 12.02
N HIS A 2 31.26 -9.71 12.22
CA HIS A 2 30.30 -10.25 11.26
C HIS A 2 29.00 -9.46 11.42
N GLN A 3 28.62 -8.65 10.42
CA GLN A 3 27.30 -8.02 10.41
C GLN A 3 26.26 -9.08 10.07
N GLN A 4 25.25 -9.25 10.91
CA GLN A 4 24.12 -10.12 10.59
C GLN A 4 23.27 -9.46 9.48
N PRO A 5 22.90 -10.20 8.42
CA PRO A 5 21.96 -9.72 7.42
C PRO A 5 20.60 -9.40 8.04
N VAL A 6 19.93 -8.36 7.53
CA VAL A 6 18.61 -7.90 8.00
C VAL A 6 17.62 -7.95 6.84
N ILE A 7 16.38 -8.31 7.18
CA ILE A 7 15.21 -8.22 6.30
C ILE A 7 14.29 -7.14 6.88
N ASP A 8 14.25 -5.99 6.23
CA ASP A 8 13.24 -4.94 6.47
C ASP A 8 13.43 -3.86 5.39
N GLN A 9 12.69 -2.77 5.52
CA GLN A 9 13.00 -1.49 4.90
C GLN A 9 14.04 -0.71 5.74
N PRO A 10 14.98 0.02 5.11
CA PRO A 10 15.83 0.99 5.78
C PRO A 10 15.01 2.00 6.60
N PRO A 11 15.46 2.41 7.81
CA PRO A 11 14.73 3.38 8.62
C PRO A 11 14.41 4.70 7.88
N GLY A 12 15.39 5.25 7.15
CA GLY A 12 15.20 6.49 6.38
C GLY A 12 14.30 6.34 5.15
N LEU A 13 14.06 5.10 4.70
CA LEU A 13 13.07 4.78 3.68
C LEU A 13 11.67 4.85 4.31
N VAL A 14 11.47 4.13 5.42
CA VAL A 14 10.18 4.12 6.15
C VAL A 14 9.79 5.53 6.61
N GLU A 15 10.71 6.25 7.24
CA GLU A 15 10.46 7.60 7.77
C GLU A 15 9.93 8.58 6.71
N LYS A 16 10.37 8.41 5.45
CA LYS A 16 9.98 9.27 4.33
C LYS A 16 8.72 8.80 3.62
N PHE A 17 8.56 7.50 3.42
CA PHE A 17 7.50 6.97 2.55
C PHE A 17 6.29 6.41 3.29
N ASP A 18 6.36 6.28 4.62
CA ASP A 18 5.18 6.11 5.49
C ASP A 18 4.40 7.44 5.66
N ASP A 19 4.96 8.54 5.15
CA ASP A 19 4.28 9.82 5.01
C ASP A 19 3.48 9.83 3.69
N GLU A 20 2.18 9.56 3.80
CA GLU A 20 1.29 9.40 2.63
C GLU A 20 1.26 10.67 1.76
N LEU A 21 1.36 11.86 2.37
CA LEU A 21 1.33 13.13 1.65
C LEU A 21 2.60 13.29 0.83
N TYR A 22 3.75 13.07 1.46
CA TYR A 22 5.04 13.15 0.79
C TYR A 22 5.11 12.19 -0.40
N LEU A 23 4.77 10.91 -0.20
CA LEU A 23 4.83 9.94 -1.28
C LEU A 23 3.84 10.28 -2.40
N ASN A 24 2.60 10.61 -2.08
CA ASN A 24 1.59 10.98 -3.09
C ASN A 24 2.01 12.21 -3.90
N ASP A 25 2.57 13.24 -3.26
CA ASP A 25 3.08 14.43 -3.96
C ASP A 25 4.24 14.09 -4.90
N ARG A 26 5.13 13.18 -4.49
CA ARG A 26 6.22 12.71 -5.36
C ARG A 26 5.69 11.93 -6.54
N LEU A 27 4.71 11.05 -6.34
CA LEU A 27 4.09 10.30 -7.43
C LEU A 27 3.34 11.24 -8.39
N ARG A 28 2.59 12.24 -7.89
CA ARG A 28 1.92 13.27 -8.71
C ARG A 28 2.89 14.14 -9.50
N SER A 29 4.05 14.45 -8.93
CA SER A 29 5.08 15.25 -9.63
C SER A 29 5.64 14.56 -10.88
N MET A 30 5.36 13.27 -11.08
CA MET A 30 5.72 12.52 -12.29
C MET A 30 4.66 12.59 -13.39
N GLY A 31 3.70 13.51 -13.28
CA GLY A 31 2.62 13.65 -14.24
C GLY A 31 1.70 12.42 -14.24
N ASN A 32 1.37 11.91 -15.42
CA ASN A 32 0.39 10.83 -15.59
C ASN A 32 1.02 9.42 -15.45
N ALA A 33 2.20 9.30 -14.83
CA ALA A 33 2.87 8.02 -14.64
C ALA A 33 2.15 7.10 -13.63
N PHE A 34 1.39 7.68 -12.70
CA PHE A 34 0.65 6.97 -11.66
C PHE A 34 -0.78 7.51 -11.56
N THR A 35 -1.73 6.60 -11.41
CA THR A 35 -3.12 6.93 -11.16
C THR A 35 -3.33 7.04 -9.66
N LEU A 36 -3.70 8.24 -9.18
CA LEU A 36 -3.89 8.55 -7.76
C LEU A 36 -5.25 9.19 -7.54
N PRO A 37 -5.90 8.98 -6.38
CA PRO A 37 -7.10 9.73 -6.03
C PRO A 37 -6.77 11.22 -5.85
N LYS A 38 -7.78 12.07 -6.00
CA LYS A 38 -7.70 13.46 -5.54
C LYS A 38 -7.57 13.47 -4.01
N SER A 39 -6.68 14.30 -3.49
CA SER A 39 -6.49 14.48 -2.05
C SER A 39 -6.24 15.93 -1.71
N TRP A 40 -6.65 16.33 -0.51
CA TRP A 40 -6.42 17.65 0.04
C TRP A 40 -5.71 17.52 1.38
N GLU A 41 -4.73 18.40 1.60
CA GLU A 41 -4.10 18.57 2.91
C GLU A 41 -4.97 19.50 3.74
N VAL A 42 -5.38 19.02 4.91
CA VAL A 42 -6.11 19.84 5.89
C VAL A 42 -5.27 19.95 7.14
N LYS A 43 -4.96 21.19 7.54
CA LYS A 43 -4.23 21.46 8.77
C LYS A 43 -5.15 21.26 9.96
N ALA A 44 -4.64 20.66 11.04
CA ALA A 44 -5.37 20.61 12.29
C ALA A 44 -5.65 22.05 12.78
N THR A 45 -6.92 22.36 13.02
CA THR A 45 -7.35 23.61 13.64
C THR A 45 -8.24 23.26 14.83
N ASN A 46 -8.29 24.14 15.83
CA ASN A 46 -9.24 23.99 16.95
C ASN A 46 -10.64 24.53 16.59
N ASP A 47 -10.82 25.02 15.36
CA ASP A 47 -12.05 25.61 14.87
C ASP A 47 -12.78 24.62 13.93
N PRO A 48 -13.81 23.91 14.41
CA PRO A 48 -14.56 22.95 13.60
C PRO A 48 -15.28 23.60 12.40
N ASP A 49 -15.62 24.89 12.49
CA ASP A 49 -16.30 25.60 11.39
C ASP A 49 -15.35 25.81 10.19
N SER A 50 -14.06 25.98 10.44
CA SER A 50 -13.03 26.08 9.40
C SER A 50 -12.87 24.80 8.57
N LEU A 51 -12.97 23.62 9.22
CA LEU A 51 -12.93 22.34 8.52
C LEU A 51 -14.19 22.15 7.66
N TYR A 52 -15.36 22.44 8.22
CA TYR A 52 -16.63 22.33 7.51
C TYR A 52 -16.66 23.25 6.27
N ALA A 53 -16.24 24.51 6.43
CA ALA A 53 -16.15 25.46 5.33
C ALA A 53 -15.17 24.98 4.24
N PHE A 54 -13.98 24.52 4.63
CA PHE A 54 -13.00 23.98 3.69
C PHE A 54 -13.56 22.81 2.88
N ILE A 55 -14.19 21.83 3.55
CA ILE A 55 -14.78 20.67 2.89
C ILE A 55 -15.88 21.12 1.91
N LYS A 56 -16.79 21.99 2.34
CA LYS A 56 -17.91 22.47 1.52
C LYS A 56 -17.43 23.22 0.27
N GLU A 57 -16.37 24.00 0.39
CA GLU A 57 -15.83 24.82 -0.71
C GLU A 57 -14.95 24.01 -1.68
N ASN A 58 -14.13 23.09 -1.17
CA ASN A 58 -13.07 22.44 -1.95
C ASN A 58 -13.38 21.00 -2.38
N ILE A 59 -14.35 20.35 -1.73
CA ILE A 59 -14.60 18.91 -1.90
C ILE A 59 -16.02 18.69 -2.45
N PRO A 60 -16.18 18.64 -3.79
CA PRO A 60 -17.49 18.65 -4.43
C PRO A 60 -18.21 17.28 -4.41
N THR A 61 -17.54 16.19 -4.01
CA THR A 61 -18.07 14.83 -4.13
C THR A 61 -17.92 14.03 -2.84
N TYR A 62 -18.94 13.25 -2.50
CA TYR A 62 -18.99 12.36 -1.33
C TYR A 62 -19.20 10.90 -1.78
N PRO A 63 -18.81 9.90 -0.96
CA PRO A 63 -18.24 10.02 0.39
C PRO A 63 -16.75 10.39 0.41
N ILE A 64 -16.30 11.03 1.49
CA ILE A 64 -14.90 11.43 1.71
C ILE A 64 -14.24 10.47 2.72
N VAL A 65 -12.95 10.17 2.55
CA VAL A 65 -12.19 9.36 3.53
C VAL A 65 -11.14 10.25 4.19
N GLY A 66 -11.35 10.58 5.46
CA GLY A 66 -10.36 11.28 6.27
C GLY A 66 -9.34 10.30 6.84
N LYS A 67 -8.05 10.57 6.66
CA LYS A 67 -6.95 9.80 7.27
C LYS A 67 -5.87 10.74 7.83
N PRO A 68 -5.18 10.35 8.92
CA PRO A 68 -3.96 11.05 9.32
C PRO A 68 -2.87 10.84 8.24
N VAL A 69 -2.00 11.83 8.01
CA VAL A 69 -0.88 11.72 7.04
C VAL A 69 0.05 10.53 7.34
N ARG A 70 0.19 10.22 8.63
CA ARG A 70 0.89 9.04 9.14
C ARG A 70 -0.08 8.25 9.99
N GLY A 71 -0.33 7.01 9.63
CA GLY A 71 -1.23 6.16 10.38
C GLY A 71 -1.42 4.81 9.72
N ARG A 72 -2.20 3.96 10.38
CA ARG A 72 -2.55 2.63 9.85
C ARG A 72 -4.07 2.57 9.75
N GLY A 73 -4.59 2.18 8.59
CA GLY A 73 -6.04 2.03 8.42
C GLY A 73 -6.45 1.71 6.99
N SER A 74 -7.25 0.66 6.83
CA SER A 74 -7.72 0.14 5.53
C SER A 74 -9.08 0.71 5.10
N HIS A 75 -9.48 1.87 5.63
CA HIS A 75 -10.74 2.52 5.27
C HIS A 75 -10.77 2.84 3.76
N GLY A 76 -11.72 2.24 3.04
CA GLY A 76 -11.91 2.43 1.60
C GLY A 76 -11.08 1.56 0.66
N VAL A 77 -10.30 0.61 1.18
CA VAL A 77 -9.48 -0.33 0.37
C VAL A 77 -10.38 -1.31 -0.36
N LYS A 78 -10.14 -1.53 -1.66
CA LYS A 78 -10.88 -2.52 -2.46
C LYS A 78 -10.06 -3.72 -2.86
N ALA A 79 -8.77 -3.54 -3.10
CA ALA A 79 -7.85 -4.64 -3.31
C ALA A 79 -6.45 -4.23 -2.84
N THR A 80 -5.59 -5.21 -2.65
CA THR A 80 -4.19 -5.00 -2.26
C THR A 80 -3.27 -5.77 -3.20
N ILE A 81 -2.13 -5.18 -3.54
CA ILE A 81 -1.08 -5.81 -4.34
C ILE A 81 0.19 -5.85 -3.49
N THR A 82 0.81 -7.02 -3.36
CA THR A 82 2.12 -7.14 -2.73
C THR A 82 3.19 -7.02 -3.79
N ALA A 83 4.00 -5.97 -3.71
CA ALA A 83 5.19 -5.80 -4.53
C ALA A 83 6.42 -6.32 -3.78
N MET A 84 7.18 -7.18 -4.45
CA MET A 84 8.37 -7.83 -3.92
C MET A 84 9.62 -7.06 -4.33
N SER A 85 10.57 -6.97 -3.41
CA SER A 85 11.90 -6.43 -3.70
C SER A 85 12.70 -7.41 -4.55
N PRO A 86 13.64 -6.92 -5.38
CA PRO A 86 14.56 -7.78 -6.09
C PRO A 86 15.54 -8.46 -5.13
N TYR A 87 15.91 -9.69 -5.46
CA TYR A 87 17.06 -10.41 -4.93
C TYR A 87 17.99 -10.81 -6.10
N PRO A 88 19.24 -11.27 -5.85
CA PRO A 88 20.25 -11.44 -6.92
C PRO A 88 19.83 -12.28 -8.14
N GLU A 89 18.91 -13.22 -7.98
CA GLU A 89 18.40 -14.10 -9.04
C GLU A 89 17.09 -13.61 -9.69
N SER A 90 16.55 -12.46 -9.26
CA SER A 90 15.28 -11.92 -9.76
C SER A 90 15.48 -10.89 -10.87
N CYS A 91 14.54 -10.80 -11.82
CA CYS A 91 14.60 -9.86 -12.95
C CYS A 91 14.19 -8.41 -12.59
N GLY A 92 14.07 -8.06 -11.31
CA GLY A 92 13.68 -6.73 -10.84
C GLY A 92 12.55 -6.77 -9.81
N TYR A 93 11.89 -5.63 -9.63
CA TYR A 93 10.69 -5.52 -8.81
C TYR A 93 9.53 -6.17 -9.55
N TRP A 94 8.73 -6.95 -8.84
CA TRP A 94 7.58 -7.64 -9.39
C TRP A 94 6.46 -7.67 -8.36
N ALA A 95 5.24 -7.92 -8.79
CA ALA A 95 4.09 -7.99 -7.90
C ALA A 95 3.35 -9.32 -7.98
N MET A 96 2.85 -9.77 -6.82
CA MET A 96 1.96 -10.93 -6.73
C MET A 96 0.55 -10.58 -7.21
N ALA A 97 -0.27 -11.61 -7.42
CA ALA A 97 -1.67 -11.45 -7.80
C ALA A 97 -2.43 -10.51 -6.83
N PRO A 98 -3.30 -9.62 -7.34
CA PRO A 98 -4.12 -8.76 -6.49
C PRO A 98 -5.05 -9.58 -5.59
N VAL A 99 -5.20 -9.14 -4.36
CA VAL A 99 -6.16 -9.71 -3.40
C VAL A 99 -7.28 -8.70 -3.21
N MET A 100 -8.47 -9.01 -3.71
CA MET A 100 -9.65 -8.17 -3.56
C MET A 100 -10.29 -8.42 -2.21
N ARG A 101 -10.69 -7.34 -1.53
CA ARG A 101 -11.53 -7.40 -0.34
C ARG A 101 -12.99 -7.21 -0.74
N PHE A 102 -13.88 -8.02 -0.20
CA PHE A 102 -15.33 -7.99 -0.42
C PHE A 102 -16.07 -7.91 0.92
N ASN A 103 -17.41 -7.80 0.89
CA ASN A 103 -18.24 -7.54 2.07
C ASN A 103 -17.87 -6.24 2.82
N HIS A 104 -17.68 -5.16 2.06
CA HIS A 104 -17.54 -3.83 2.65
C HIS A 104 -18.90 -3.35 3.17
N ASP A 105 -18.98 -3.04 4.45
CA ASP A 105 -20.12 -2.31 4.99
C ASP A 105 -19.90 -0.81 4.73
N ASN A 106 -20.84 -0.17 4.04
CA ASN A 106 -20.77 1.24 3.63
C ASN A 106 -19.45 1.67 2.92
N GLY A 107 -18.83 0.75 2.15
CA GLY A 107 -17.60 1.03 1.40
C GLY A 107 -16.31 1.04 2.23
N ILE A 108 -16.38 0.63 3.50
CA ILE A 108 -15.25 0.42 4.39
C ILE A 108 -15.00 -1.08 4.50
N ALA A 109 -13.75 -1.50 4.32
CA ALA A 109 -13.38 -2.88 4.51
C ALA A 109 -13.33 -3.21 6.01
N PRO A 110 -13.93 -4.33 6.48
CA PRO A 110 -13.97 -4.66 7.91
C PRO A 110 -12.58 -4.66 8.52
N TYR A 111 -12.45 -4.19 9.76
CA TYR A 111 -11.18 -4.22 10.48
C TYR A 111 -10.74 -5.68 10.70
N ASN A 112 -9.45 -5.95 10.50
CA ASN A 112 -8.88 -7.31 10.45
C ASN A 112 -9.03 -8.10 11.77
N GLU A 113 -9.38 -7.45 12.88
CA GLU A 113 -9.62 -8.12 14.17
C GLU A 113 -11.07 -8.60 14.34
N THR A 114 -12.01 -8.14 13.51
CA THR A 114 -13.45 -8.45 13.60
C THR A 114 -13.92 -9.47 12.57
N VAL A 115 -13.30 -9.52 11.38
CA VAL A 115 -13.59 -10.50 10.33
C VAL A 115 -12.25 -10.95 9.76
N ALA A 116 -12.02 -12.27 9.67
CA ALA A 116 -10.77 -12.79 9.14
C ALA A 116 -10.55 -12.28 7.72
N VAL A 117 -9.29 -11.98 7.38
CA VAL A 117 -8.93 -11.48 6.04
C VAL A 117 -9.31 -12.48 4.96
N THR A 118 -9.22 -13.77 5.24
CA THR A 118 -9.61 -14.86 4.33
C THR A 118 -11.12 -14.89 4.08
N ASP A 119 -11.94 -14.60 5.08
CA ASP A 119 -13.41 -14.61 4.98
C ASP A 119 -13.98 -13.40 4.21
N ASN A 120 -13.16 -12.36 4.02
CA ASN A 120 -13.54 -11.14 3.31
C ASN A 120 -12.60 -10.79 2.15
N SER A 121 -11.79 -11.75 1.69
CA SER A 121 -10.86 -11.51 0.59
C SER A 121 -10.76 -12.69 -0.36
N ARG A 122 -10.51 -12.41 -1.63
CA ARG A 122 -10.24 -13.43 -2.66
C ARG A 122 -9.09 -12.98 -3.55
N VAL A 123 -8.31 -13.93 -4.01
CA VAL A 123 -7.30 -13.63 -5.03
C VAL A 123 -7.98 -13.43 -6.37
N ILE A 124 -7.56 -12.40 -7.09
CA ILE A 124 -7.93 -12.16 -8.48
C ILE A 124 -6.99 -12.98 -9.36
N SER A 125 -7.55 -13.94 -10.10
CA SER A 125 -6.79 -14.88 -10.93
C SER A 125 -7.27 -14.82 -12.37
N ASN A 126 -8.40 -15.47 -12.68
CA ASN A 126 -8.97 -15.48 -14.03
C ASN A 126 -9.32 -14.07 -14.53
N GLU A 127 -9.78 -13.18 -13.64
CA GLU A 127 -10.16 -11.82 -14.04
C GLU A 127 -8.96 -10.94 -14.44
N LEU A 128 -7.72 -11.38 -14.18
CA LEU A 128 -6.53 -10.68 -14.67
C LEU A 128 -6.47 -10.69 -16.20
N ALA A 129 -6.97 -11.75 -16.84
CA ALA A 129 -6.99 -11.87 -18.30
C ALA A 129 -8.11 -11.02 -18.93
N ASP A 130 -9.24 -10.91 -18.23
CA ASP A 130 -10.44 -10.26 -18.76
C ASP A 130 -10.44 -8.74 -18.55
N ASP A 131 -9.72 -8.23 -17.55
CA ASP A 131 -9.71 -6.82 -17.20
C ASP A 131 -8.29 -6.20 -17.24
N PRO A 132 -7.95 -5.46 -18.32
CA PRO A 132 -6.60 -4.93 -18.53
C PRO A 132 -6.18 -3.88 -17.49
N ALA A 133 -7.12 -3.31 -16.73
CA ALA A 133 -6.79 -2.34 -15.69
C ALA A 133 -6.02 -2.99 -14.53
N TYR A 134 -6.18 -4.30 -14.29
CA TYR A 134 -5.33 -5.03 -13.33
C TYR A 134 -3.87 -5.06 -13.77
N GLY A 135 -3.60 -5.40 -15.04
CA GLY A 135 -2.24 -5.38 -15.57
C GLY A 135 -1.61 -3.97 -15.49
N MET A 136 -2.41 -2.93 -15.72
CA MET A 136 -1.94 -1.54 -15.60
C MET A 136 -1.54 -1.18 -14.17
N ILE A 137 -2.40 -1.47 -13.18
CA ILE A 137 -2.14 -1.10 -11.79
C ILE A 137 -1.03 -1.96 -11.16
N ILE A 138 -0.90 -3.23 -11.56
CA ILE A 138 0.23 -4.09 -11.17
C ILE A 138 1.56 -3.43 -11.57
N ARG A 139 1.69 -3.01 -12.84
CA ARG A 139 2.90 -2.32 -13.32
C ARG A 139 3.16 -1.00 -12.59
N GLN A 140 2.11 -0.25 -12.27
CA GLN A 140 2.27 0.96 -11.45
C GLN A 140 2.79 0.62 -10.04
N CYS A 141 2.28 -0.44 -9.41
CA CYS A 141 2.73 -0.91 -8.10
C CYS A 141 4.19 -1.36 -8.10
N GLU A 142 4.61 -2.12 -9.12
CA GLU A 142 6.02 -2.51 -9.33
C GLU A 142 6.91 -1.27 -9.49
N ARG A 143 6.44 -0.27 -10.25
CA ARG A 143 7.15 0.98 -10.45
C ARG A 143 7.25 1.81 -9.18
N VAL A 144 6.23 1.81 -8.30
CA VAL A 144 6.33 2.43 -6.96
C VAL A 144 7.43 1.75 -6.15
N ALA A 145 7.42 0.42 -6.06
CA ALA A 145 8.44 -0.34 -5.32
C ALA A 145 9.85 -0.08 -5.85
N SER A 146 10.01 -0.07 -7.18
CA SER A 146 11.27 0.25 -7.85
C SER A 146 11.72 1.67 -7.57
N LEU A 147 10.81 2.63 -7.66
CA LEU A 147 11.10 4.05 -7.49
C LEU A 147 11.65 4.32 -6.09
N ILE A 148 10.95 3.87 -5.05
CA ILE A 148 11.39 4.06 -3.65
C ILE A 148 12.54 3.14 -3.24
N LYS A 149 12.93 2.21 -4.14
CA LYS A 149 13.93 1.17 -3.91
C LYS A 149 13.61 0.30 -2.69
N ALA A 150 12.39 -0.22 -2.64
CA ALA A 150 11.94 -1.08 -1.54
C ALA A 150 12.87 -2.30 -1.41
N THR A 151 13.31 -2.59 -0.18
CA THR A 151 14.26 -3.69 0.09
C THR A 151 13.58 -4.93 0.63
N ALA A 152 12.34 -4.79 1.11
CA ALA A 152 11.47 -5.87 1.53
C ALA A 152 10.09 -5.73 0.85
N PRO A 153 9.19 -6.72 0.96
CA PRO A 153 7.86 -6.61 0.38
C PRO A 153 7.09 -5.41 0.95
N ILE A 154 6.41 -4.69 0.07
CA ILE A 154 5.44 -3.63 0.42
C ILE A 154 4.05 -4.06 -0.04
N ARG A 155 3.02 -3.60 0.66
CA ARG A 155 1.64 -3.80 0.22
C ARG A 155 1.06 -2.48 -0.25
N ILE A 156 0.58 -2.44 -1.47
CA ILE A 156 -0.03 -1.27 -2.07
C ILE A 156 -1.53 -1.52 -2.11
N ASP A 157 -2.27 -0.70 -1.39
CA ASP A 157 -3.71 -0.74 -1.39
C ASP A 157 -4.21 0.05 -2.60
N ILE A 158 -5.05 -0.59 -3.40
CA ILE A 158 -5.57 -0.04 -4.65
C ILE A 158 -7.09 0.09 -4.58
N ARG A 159 -7.60 1.03 -5.37
CA ARG A 159 -9.03 1.29 -5.44
C ARG A 159 -9.46 1.56 -6.87
N ARG A 160 -10.49 0.84 -7.32
CA ARG A 160 -11.13 1.12 -8.59
C ARG A 160 -12.03 2.35 -8.46
N PHE A 161 -11.89 3.31 -9.38
CA PHE A 161 -12.77 4.49 -9.42
C PHE A 161 -14.22 4.08 -9.65
N ARG A 162 -14.50 3.23 -10.64
CA ARG A 162 -15.84 2.76 -10.98
C ARG A 162 -15.93 1.24 -10.87
N PRO A 163 -16.86 0.66 -10.09
CA PRO A 163 -16.84 -0.76 -9.74
C PRO A 163 -16.81 -1.72 -10.94
N GLU A 164 -17.50 -1.39 -12.02
CA GLU A 164 -17.72 -2.30 -13.15
C GLU A 164 -16.89 -1.98 -14.39
N ALA A 165 -16.36 -0.75 -14.50
CA ALA A 165 -15.53 -0.34 -15.63
C ALA A 165 -14.75 0.93 -15.25
N GLY A 166 -13.43 0.82 -15.08
CA GLY A 166 -12.59 1.99 -14.83
C GLY A 166 -11.22 1.65 -14.27
N GLU A 167 -10.34 2.65 -14.29
CA GLU A 167 -8.99 2.50 -13.79
C GLU A 167 -8.95 2.29 -12.28
N PHE A 168 -7.89 1.62 -11.83
CA PHE A 168 -7.49 1.63 -10.44
C PHE A 168 -6.57 2.80 -10.16
N ALA A 169 -6.65 3.30 -8.94
CA ALA A 169 -5.70 4.24 -8.36
C ALA A 169 -4.94 3.58 -7.21
N ILE A 170 -3.67 3.97 -7.04
CA ILE A 170 -2.89 3.72 -5.84
C ILE A 170 -3.50 4.56 -4.72
N PHE A 171 -3.92 3.89 -3.64
CA PHE A 171 -4.63 4.52 -2.54
C PHE A 171 -3.76 4.68 -1.29
N ASP A 172 -2.97 3.66 -0.97
CA ASP A 172 -2.03 3.66 0.17
C ASP A 172 -0.85 2.72 -0.12
N VAL A 173 0.32 3.01 0.44
CA VAL A 173 1.54 2.21 0.31
C VAL A 173 2.05 1.84 1.69
N ASN A 174 1.80 0.59 2.08
CA ASN A 174 2.22 0.07 3.36
C ASN A 174 3.63 -0.51 3.29
N MET A 175 4.57 0.20 3.92
CA MET A 175 5.99 -0.13 3.94
C MET A 175 6.31 -1.38 4.76
N LYS A 176 5.45 -1.73 5.72
CA LYS A 176 5.59 -2.89 6.62
C LYS A 176 4.25 -3.63 6.71
N PRO A 177 3.92 -4.40 5.66
CA PRO A 177 2.62 -5.04 5.57
C PRO A 177 2.45 -6.13 6.63
N ASN A 178 1.19 -6.46 6.93
CA ASN A 178 0.88 -7.64 7.73
C ASN A 178 1.35 -8.92 7.00
N MET A 179 2.15 -9.73 7.69
CA MET A 179 2.72 -10.97 7.16
C MET A 179 2.26 -12.22 7.92
N ILE A 180 1.16 -12.18 8.67
CA ILE A 180 0.64 -13.34 9.40
C ILE A 180 0.38 -14.51 8.43
N GLY A 181 0.95 -15.68 8.75
CA GLY A 181 0.70 -16.95 8.07
C GLY A 181 -0.42 -17.79 8.69
N PRO A 182 -0.86 -18.86 8.00
CA PRO A 182 -1.87 -19.78 8.51
C PRO A 182 -1.33 -20.63 9.68
N GLY A 183 -2.24 -21.26 10.43
CA GLY A 183 -1.90 -22.36 11.35
C GLY A 183 -1.59 -21.99 12.81
N ARG A 184 -1.67 -20.72 13.21
CA ARG A 184 -1.61 -20.36 14.64
C ARG A 184 -2.89 -20.87 15.35
N PRO A 185 -2.78 -21.61 16.49
CA PRO A 185 -3.95 -22.01 17.26
C PRO A 185 -4.85 -20.81 17.58
N ALA A 186 -6.17 -20.97 17.41
CA ALA A 186 -7.20 -19.91 17.46
C ALA A 186 -7.18 -18.84 16.33
N ARG A 187 -6.29 -18.95 15.33
CA ARG A 187 -6.21 -18.02 14.18
C ARG A 187 -5.91 -18.76 12.87
N LYS A 188 -6.49 -19.94 12.69
CA LYS A 188 -6.22 -20.81 11.53
C LYS A 188 -6.51 -20.14 10.19
N ASP A 189 -7.52 -19.26 10.17
CA ASP A 189 -7.99 -18.57 8.97
C ASP A 189 -7.51 -17.11 8.88
N GLN A 190 -6.53 -16.67 9.66
CA GLN A 190 -6.07 -15.26 9.65
C GLN A 190 -4.86 -15.00 8.75
N ALA A 191 -4.71 -15.75 7.66
CA ALA A 191 -3.66 -15.50 6.67
C ALA A 191 -3.77 -14.05 6.13
N SER A 192 -2.65 -13.35 6.05
CA SER A 192 -2.62 -11.99 5.50
C SER A 192 -2.89 -11.99 3.99
N SER A 193 -3.28 -10.86 3.42
CA SER A 193 -3.46 -10.72 1.97
C SER A 193 -2.18 -11.09 1.21
N THR A 194 -0.99 -10.80 1.76
CA THR A 194 0.28 -11.25 1.18
C THR A 194 0.40 -12.78 1.17
N ALA A 195 0.03 -13.44 2.27
CA ALA A 195 0.05 -14.90 2.33
C ALA A 195 -0.95 -15.53 1.33
N MET A 196 -2.14 -14.94 1.18
CA MET A 196 -3.11 -15.36 0.16
C MET A 196 -2.58 -15.19 -1.27
N ALA A 197 -1.95 -14.05 -1.56
CA ALA A 197 -1.33 -13.78 -2.86
C ALA A 197 -0.20 -14.78 -3.16
N ALA A 198 0.61 -15.12 -2.16
CA ALA A 198 1.67 -16.11 -2.27
C ALA A 198 1.11 -17.51 -2.58
N THR A 199 0.02 -17.92 -1.94
CA THR A 199 -0.66 -19.20 -2.24
C THR A 199 -1.12 -19.28 -3.70
N ALA A 200 -1.61 -18.18 -4.27
CA ALA A 200 -1.96 -18.14 -5.70
C ALA A 200 -0.74 -18.21 -6.63
N CYS A 201 0.44 -17.84 -6.15
CA CYS A 201 1.71 -18.11 -6.84
C CYS A 201 2.21 -19.56 -6.64
N GLY A 202 1.44 -20.43 -5.98
CA GLY A 202 1.83 -21.79 -5.64
C GLY A 202 2.79 -21.88 -4.45
N TRP A 203 2.93 -20.82 -3.65
CA TRP A 203 3.81 -20.79 -2.50
C TRP A 203 3.04 -21.06 -1.21
N ASP A 204 3.55 -22.00 -0.40
CA ASP A 204 3.15 -22.07 0.99
C ASP A 204 3.82 -20.94 1.80
N TYR A 205 3.42 -20.79 3.07
CA TYR A 205 3.93 -19.72 3.92
C TYR A 205 5.44 -19.86 4.18
N THR A 206 5.94 -21.10 4.26
CA THR A 206 7.38 -21.36 4.43
C THR A 206 8.17 -20.85 3.22
N ARG A 207 7.70 -21.14 2.00
CA ARG A 207 8.30 -20.66 0.77
C ARG A 207 8.24 -19.14 0.67
N LEU A 208 7.12 -18.52 1.05
CA LEU A 208 7.01 -17.07 1.14
C LEU A 208 8.11 -16.47 2.03
N LEU A 209 8.34 -17.03 3.23
CA LEU A 209 9.41 -16.56 4.12
C LEU A 209 10.81 -16.78 3.52
N GLN A 210 11.04 -17.90 2.83
CA GLN A 210 12.30 -18.16 2.14
C GLN A 210 12.58 -17.13 1.03
N GLU A 211 11.57 -16.78 0.23
CA GLU A 211 11.70 -15.78 -0.83
C GLU A 211 11.98 -14.39 -0.27
N ILE A 212 11.36 -14.03 0.87
CA ILE A 212 11.65 -12.79 1.58
C ILE A 212 13.08 -12.79 2.15
N LEU A 213 13.55 -13.93 2.67
CA LEU A 213 14.90 -14.09 3.20
C LEU A 213 15.98 -13.89 2.13
N LYS A 214 15.71 -14.21 0.85
CA LYS A 214 16.65 -13.93 -0.24
C LYS A 214 16.92 -12.43 -0.43
N GLY A 215 16.03 -11.56 0.03
CA GLY A 215 16.20 -10.11 0.04
C GLY A 215 17.01 -9.59 1.23
N ALA A 216 17.50 -10.46 2.13
CA ALA A 216 18.31 -10.03 3.27
C ALA A 216 19.59 -9.32 2.79
N SER A 217 19.93 -8.22 3.45
CA SER A 217 21.12 -7.43 3.11
C SER A 217 21.87 -6.98 4.35
N ALA A 218 23.10 -6.51 4.17
CA ALA A 218 23.90 -6.02 5.28
C ALA A 218 23.25 -4.78 5.92
N LEU A 219 23.38 -4.64 7.25
CA LEU A 219 22.89 -3.46 7.96
C LEU A 219 23.49 -2.16 7.40
N GLU A 220 24.73 -2.20 6.93
CA GLU A 220 25.38 -1.07 6.27
C GLU A 220 24.60 -0.61 5.01
N THR A 221 24.08 -1.54 4.21
CA THR A 221 23.24 -1.22 3.05
C THR A 221 22.00 -0.43 3.46
N PHE A 222 21.39 -0.75 4.61
CA PHE A 222 20.24 0.01 5.12
C PHE A 222 20.63 1.41 5.57
N ARG A 223 21.78 1.56 6.23
CA ARG A 223 22.28 2.88 6.68
C ARG A 223 22.61 3.80 5.51
N GLN A 224 23.03 3.23 4.39
CA GLN A 224 23.40 3.96 3.19
C GLN A 224 22.21 4.28 2.27
N TYR A 225 20.98 3.89 2.64
CA TYR A 225 19.81 4.21 1.85
C TYR A 225 19.71 5.72 1.57
N GLN A 226 19.60 6.06 0.29
CA GLN A 226 19.34 7.41 -0.15
C GLN A 226 18.02 7.46 -0.89
N SER A 227 17.16 8.40 -0.47
CA SER A 227 15.91 8.64 -1.17
C SER A 227 16.20 8.99 -2.64
N PRO A 228 15.46 8.41 -3.59
CA PRO A 228 15.55 8.77 -5.00
C PRO A 228 15.13 10.24 -5.26
N PHE A 229 14.45 10.88 -4.30
CA PHE A 229 13.93 12.22 -4.44
C PHE A 229 14.87 13.25 -3.80
N LYS A 230 15.17 14.33 -4.54
CA LYS A 230 15.89 15.48 -3.99
C LYS A 230 15.11 16.10 -2.83
N TYR A 231 15.83 16.49 -1.77
CA TYR A 231 15.26 17.10 -0.57
C TYR A 231 14.41 18.33 -0.90
N ARG A 232 13.20 18.36 -0.34
CA ARG A 232 12.42 19.58 -0.13
C ARG A 232 12.02 19.56 1.34
N LEU A 233 12.35 20.61 2.08
CA LEU A 233 11.95 20.77 3.48
C LEU A 233 10.42 20.80 3.52
N PHE A 234 9.81 19.82 4.17
CA PHE A 234 8.40 19.88 4.57
C PHE A 234 8.34 20.16 6.06
N THR A 235 7.81 21.32 6.41
CA THR A 235 7.56 21.71 7.81
C THR A 235 6.48 20.82 8.40
N HIS A 236 6.89 20.04 9.40
CA HIS A 236 6.04 19.17 10.21
C HIS A 236 5.07 20.04 11.01
N CYS A 237 3.85 20.17 10.51
CA CYS A 237 2.70 20.56 11.31
C CYS A 237 1.68 19.45 11.15
N SER A 238 0.92 19.16 12.19
CA SER A 238 -0.12 18.14 12.22
C SER A 238 -1.10 18.34 11.05
N ARG A 239 -0.95 17.51 10.02
CA ARG A 239 -1.69 17.55 8.77
C ARG A 239 -2.52 16.28 8.68
N TYR A 240 -3.77 16.42 8.28
CA TYR A 240 -4.64 15.33 7.87
C TYR A 240 -4.72 15.32 6.35
N ILE A 241 -4.84 14.14 5.75
CA ILE A 241 -5.20 14.00 4.35
C ILE A 241 -6.69 13.67 4.32
N ILE A 242 -7.47 14.50 3.64
CA ILE A 242 -8.79 14.08 3.18
C ILE A 242 -8.58 13.52 1.78
N ALA A 243 -8.51 12.20 1.69
CA ALA A 243 -8.43 11.48 0.43
C ALA A 243 -9.85 11.14 0.00
N LEU A 244 -10.27 11.60 -1.18
CA LEU A 244 -11.61 11.30 -1.64
C LEU A 244 -11.78 9.82 -1.94
N SER A 245 -12.95 9.34 -1.52
CA SER A 245 -13.53 8.09 -1.94
C SER A 245 -14.39 8.37 -3.18
N LYS A 246 -13.83 8.02 -4.34
CA LYS A 246 -14.43 7.98 -5.70
C LYS A 246 -14.69 9.30 -6.45
N ALA A 247 -14.47 9.17 -7.76
CA ALA A 247 -15.21 9.85 -8.82
C ALA A 247 -16.41 8.99 -9.21
#